data_AF-A0A2E3SQU8-F1
#
_entry.id   AF-A0A2E3SQU8-F1
#
_cell.length_a   1.000
_cell.length_b   1.000
_cell.length_c   1.000
_cell.angle_alpha   90.00
_cell.angle_beta   90.00
_cell.angle_gamma   90.00
#
_symmetry.space_group_name_H-M   'P 1'
#
loop_
_entity.id
_entity.type
_entity.pdbx_description
1 polymer ?
#
loop_
_entity_poly.entity_id
_entity_poly.type
_entity_poly.pdbx_seq_one_letter_code
_entity_poly.pdbx_strand_id
1 'polypeptide(L)'
;MKSNNLIQEKSFRFAVKSVYAYKELINVKREYVLSKQFLRSSTSIAANIEEALGAQSSKDFLSKISISYKETRESLFWIKLLMETSYLDKNLSEELRNDARELLRIIGSIQLTMKKKIKQNS
;
A
#
# COMPACT_ATOMS: atom_id res chain seq x y z
N MET A 1 -16.14 7.70 11.62
CA MET A 1 -16.17 6.27 11.25
C MET A 1 -16.30 6.00 9.73
N LYS A 2 -16.77 6.95 8.89
CA LYS A 2 -16.80 6.75 7.41
C LYS A 2 -15.42 6.53 6.75
N SER A 3 -14.34 7.02 7.33
CA SER A 3 -12.99 6.93 6.74
C SER A 3 -12.37 5.53 6.75
N ASN A 4 -12.70 4.71 7.74
CA ASN A 4 -12.10 3.37 7.90
C ASN A 4 -12.52 2.45 6.76
N ASN A 5 -13.79 2.52 6.35
CA ASN A 5 -14.32 1.72 5.24
C ASN A 5 -13.65 2.11 3.90
N LEU A 6 -13.37 3.40 3.68
CA LEU A 6 -12.75 3.87 2.45
C LEU A 6 -11.30 3.39 2.26
N ILE A 7 -10.46 3.52 3.30
CA ILE A 7 -9.05 3.10 3.20
C ILE A 7 -8.92 1.58 3.11
N GLN A 8 -9.78 0.85 3.83
CA GLN A 8 -9.88 -0.60 3.77
C GLN A 8 -10.22 -1.06 2.35
N GLU A 9 -11.32 -0.55 1.78
CA GLU A 9 -11.75 -0.90 0.42
C GLU A 9 -10.70 -0.56 -0.64
N LYS A 10 -10.12 0.65 -0.60
CA LYS A 10 -9.11 1.08 -1.57
C LYS A 10 -7.83 0.25 -1.48
N SER A 11 -7.36 -0.05 -0.28
CA SER A 11 -6.16 -0.86 -0.10
C SER A 11 -6.36 -2.30 -0.54
N PHE A 12 -7.53 -2.88 -0.27
CA PHE A 12 -7.88 -4.22 -0.76
C PHE A 12 -7.94 -4.27 -2.28
N ARG A 13 -8.59 -3.28 -2.93
CA ARG A 13 -8.62 -3.18 -4.39
C ARG A 13 -7.23 -3.02 -5.00
N PHE A 14 -6.37 -2.21 -4.39
CA PHE A 14 -4.97 -2.09 -4.81
C PHE A 14 -4.22 -3.42 -4.68
N ALA A 15 -4.37 -4.13 -3.55
CA ALA A 15 -3.77 -5.44 -3.36
C ALA A 15 -4.21 -6.45 -4.42
N VAL A 16 -5.51 -6.49 -4.76
CA VAL A 16 -6.05 -7.34 -5.84
C VAL A 16 -5.42 -6.98 -7.19
N LYS A 17 -5.35 -5.69 -7.54
CA LYS A 17 -4.71 -5.23 -8.79
C LYS A 17 -3.23 -5.62 -8.84
N SER A 18 -2.51 -5.47 -7.73
CA SER A 18 -1.10 -5.88 -7.63
C SER A 18 -0.89 -7.39 -7.79
N VAL A 19 -1.83 -8.22 -7.30
CA VAL A 19 -1.77 -9.68 -7.53
C VAL A 19 -1.93 -10.01 -9.02
N TYR A 20 -2.82 -9.33 -9.74
CA TYR A 20 -2.96 -9.53 -11.19
C TYR A 20 -1.69 -9.09 -11.95
N ALA A 21 -1.14 -7.92 -11.63
CA ALA A 21 0.12 -7.45 -12.21
C ALA A 21 1.28 -8.43 -11.92
N TYR A 22 1.36 -8.96 -10.70
CA TYR A 22 2.33 -10.00 -10.34
C TYR A 22 2.18 -11.27 -11.21
N LYS A 23 0.94 -11.74 -11.42
CA LYS A 23 0.68 -12.91 -12.27
C LYS A 23 1.15 -12.68 -13.71
N GLU A 24 0.99 -11.48 -14.26
CA GLU A 24 1.51 -11.13 -15.58
C GLU A 24 3.04 -11.15 -15.61
N LEU A 25 3.69 -10.54 -14.60
CA LEU A 25 5.15 -10.49 -14.48
C LEU A 25 5.78 -11.89 -14.46
N ILE A 26 5.23 -12.83 -13.70
CA ILE A 26 5.80 -14.17 -13.60
C ILE A 26 5.48 -15.07 -14.80
N ASN A 27 4.28 -14.97 -15.37
CA ASN A 27 3.83 -15.92 -16.40
C ASN A 27 4.20 -15.47 -17.81
N VAL A 28 4.15 -14.15 -18.07
CA VAL A 28 4.43 -13.57 -19.39
C VAL A 28 5.86 -13.06 -19.44
N LYS A 29 6.27 -12.23 -18.46
CA LYS A 29 7.57 -11.58 -18.48
C LYS A 29 8.71 -12.41 -17.87
N ARG A 30 8.38 -13.51 -17.19
CA ARG A 30 9.34 -14.41 -16.52
C ARG A 30 10.25 -13.67 -15.52
N GLU A 31 9.71 -12.66 -14.84
CA GLU A 31 10.41 -11.90 -13.80
C GLU A 31 9.93 -12.34 -12.42
N TYR A 32 10.85 -12.77 -11.55
CA TYR A 32 10.52 -13.46 -10.29
C TYR A 32 11.04 -12.78 -9.03
N VAL A 33 11.99 -11.84 -9.15
CA VAL A 33 12.69 -11.24 -8.02
C VAL A 33 12.03 -9.92 -7.65
N LEU A 34 11.93 -9.00 -8.60
CA LEU A 34 11.35 -7.68 -8.39
C LEU A 34 9.83 -7.77 -8.20
N SER A 35 9.18 -8.66 -8.96
CA SER A 35 7.75 -8.96 -8.90
C SER A 35 7.36 -9.47 -7.53
N LYS A 36 8.21 -10.28 -6.88
CA LYS A 36 7.98 -10.76 -5.51
C LYS A 36 8.13 -9.64 -4.48
N GLN A 37 9.07 -8.71 -4.66
CA GLN A 37 9.20 -7.55 -3.77
C GLN A 37 8.02 -6.58 -3.91
N PHE A 38 7.60 -6.32 -5.15
CA PHE A 38 6.40 -5.55 -5.47
C PHE A 38 5.14 -6.17 -4.85
N LEU A 39 4.95 -7.48 -5.02
CA LEU A 39 3.78 -8.20 -4.50
C LEU A 39 3.73 -8.08 -2.98
N ARG A 40 4.83 -8.44 -2.29
CA ARG A 40 4.90 -8.43 -0.83
C ARG A 40 4.55 -7.06 -0.27
N SER A 41 5.22 -6.01 -0.77
CA SER A 41 4.98 -4.65 -0.29
C SER A 41 3.55 -4.18 -0.59
N SER A 42 3.02 -4.46 -1.78
CA SER A 42 1.66 -4.04 -2.16
C SER A 42 0.57 -4.69 -1.30
N THR A 43 0.66 -6.01 -1.05
CA THR A 43 -0.33 -6.73 -0.24
C THR A 43 -0.20 -6.42 1.25
N SER A 44 1.02 -6.12 1.71
CA SER A 44 1.31 -5.74 3.10
C SER A 44 0.56 -4.46 3.52
N ILE A 45 0.28 -3.55 2.58
CA ILE A 45 -0.48 -2.32 2.84
C ILE A 45 -1.87 -2.66 3.39
N ALA A 46 -2.62 -3.49 2.67
CA ALA A 46 -3.98 -3.89 3.04
C ALA A 46 -4.00 -4.74 4.32
N ALA A 47 -3.06 -5.70 4.44
CA ALA A 47 -2.95 -6.53 5.63
C ALA A 47 -2.72 -5.69 6.91
N ASN A 48 -1.81 -4.71 6.86
CA ASN A 48 -1.57 -3.82 8.00
C ASN A 48 -2.75 -2.86 8.26
N ILE A 49 -3.55 -2.49 7.25
CA ILE A 49 -4.78 -1.73 7.46
C ILE A 49 -5.83 -2.57 8.19
N GLU A 50 -6.01 -3.84 7.82
CA GLU A 50 -6.90 -4.77 8.54
C GLU A 50 -6.45 -4.96 10.00
N GLU A 51 -5.15 -5.15 10.23
CA GLU A 51 -4.60 -5.23 11.59
C GLU A 51 -4.82 -3.93 12.38
N ALA A 52 -4.71 -2.77 11.73
CA ALA A 52 -5.00 -1.49 12.38
C ALA A 52 -6.47 -1.40 12.82
N LEU A 53 -7.41 -1.92 12.05
CA LEU A 53 -8.84 -1.92 12.43
C LEU A 53 -9.12 -2.77 13.69
N GLY A 54 -8.31 -3.80 13.93
CA GLY A 54 -8.34 -4.62 15.15
C GLY A 54 -7.42 -4.13 16.28
N ALA A 55 -6.80 -2.95 16.16
CA ALA A 55 -5.79 -2.49 17.11
C ALA A 55 -6.34 -2.27 18.53
N GLN A 56 -5.54 -2.66 19.53
CA GLN A 56 -5.94 -2.59 20.95
C GLN A 56 -5.71 -1.22 21.59
N SER A 57 -4.96 -0.34 20.92
CA SER A 57 -4.69 1.02 21.41
C SER A 57 -4.46 2.01 20.27
N SER A 58 -4.51 3.30 20.57
CA SER A 58 -4.17 4.35 19.58
C SER A 58 -2.71 4.27 19.12
N LYS A 59 -1.79 3.83 19.99
CA LYS A 59 -0.36 3.64 19.65
C LYS A 59 -0.17 2.43 18.73
N ASP A 60 -0.88 1.33 19.00
CA ASP A 60 -0.89 0.13 18.17
C ASP A 60 -1.47 0.43 16.78
N PHE A 61 -2.63 1.10 16.72
CA PHE A 61 -3.23 1.59 15.47
C PHE A 61 -2.22 2.42 14.65
N LEU A 62 -1.58 3.40 15.29
CA LEU A 62 -0.58 4.24 14.61
C LEU A 62 0.62 3.45 14.12
N SER A 63 1.06 2.42 14.85
CA SER A 63 2.15 1.53 14.45
C SER A 63 1.82 0.82 13.13
N LYS A 64 0.66 0.18 13.05
CA LYS A 64 0.19 -0.53 11.85
C LYS A 64 0.00 0.39 10.65
N ILE A 65 -0.65 1.54 10.85
CA ILE A 65 -0.77 2.59 9.80
C ILE A 65 0.62 3.07 9.34
N SER A 66 1.60 3.13 10.23
CA SER A 66 2.97 3.53 9.88
C SER A 66 3.71 2.49 9.07
N ILE A 67 3.43 1.20 9.28
CA ILE A 67 3.92 0.13 8.41
C ILE A 67 3.28 0.25 7.03
N SER A 68 1.95 0.39 6.93
CA SER A 68 1.26 0.60 5.65
C SER A 68 1.82 1.79 4.88
N TYR A 69 2.18 2.89 5.55
CA TYR A 69 2.81 4.05 4.90
C TYR A 69 4.16 3.72 4.25
N LYS A 70 5.01 2.97 4.95
CA LYS A 70 6.32 2.53 4.42
C LYS A 70 6.13 1.59 3.23
N GLU A 71 5.25 0.61 3.37
CA GLU A 71 4.95 -0.38 2.33
C GLU A 71 4.36 0.28 1.08
N THR A 72 3.56 1.35 1.24
CA THR A 72 3.06 2.14 0.10
C THR A 72 4.19 2.84 -0.65
N ARG A 73 5.19 3.39 0.05
CA ARG A 73 6.36 4.00 -0.58
C ARG A 73 7.25 2.97 -1.27
N GLU A 74 7.44 1.81 -0.65
CA GLU A 74 8.18 0.70 -1.24
C GLU A 74 7.48 0.18 -2.51
N SER A 75 6.16 0.02 -2.47
CA SER A 75 5.36 -0.36 -3.63
C SER A 75 5.51 0.63 -4.79
N LEU A 76 5.45 1.95 -4.51
CA LEU A 76 5.68 2.99 -5.51
C LEU A 76 7.08 2.92 -6.15
N PHE A 77 8.09 2.58 -5.36
CA PHE A 77 9.45 2.38 -5.86
C PHE A 77 9.51 1.19 -6.81
N TRP A 78 8.95 0.04 -6.42
CA TRP A 78 8.96 -1.15 -7.27
C TRP A 78 8.16 -0.98 -8.55
N ILE A 79 6.98 -0.33 -8.51
CA ILE A 79 6.21 -0.03 -9.72
C ILE A 79 7.03 0.85 -10.67
N LYS A 80 7.70 1.89 -10.16
CA LYS A 80 8.58 2.73 -10.98
C LYS A 80 9.71 1.91 -11.59
N LEU A 81 10.41 1.10 -10.79
CA LEU A 81 11.53 0.29 -11.28
C LEU A 81 11.10 -0.68 -12.38
N LEU A 82 9.99 -1.39 -12.18
CA LEU A 82 9.42 -2.33 -13.14
C LEU A 82 8.97 -1.64 -14.44
N MET A 83 8.47 -0.40 -14.36
CA MET A 83 8.13 0.42 -15.52
C MET A 83 9.39 0.84 -16.30
N GLU A 84 10.39 1.41 -15.62
CA GLU A 84 11.64 1.89 -16.25
C GLU A 84 12.46 0.73 -16.86
N THR A 85 12.29 -0.49 -16.34
CA THR A 85 12.94 -1.71 -16.86
C THR A 85 12.05 -2.48 -17.85
N SER A 86 10.95 -1.88 -18.33
CA SER A 86 10.05 -2.45 -19.35
C SER A 86 9.37 -3.78 -18.98
N TYR A 87 9.29 -4.09 -17.68
CA TYR A 87 8.57 -5.25 -17.17
C TYR A 87 7.07 -4.99 -17.02
N LEU A 88 6.68 -3.79 -16.60
CA LEU A 88 5.29 -3.35 -16.57
C LEU A 88 4.99 -2.39 -17.71
N ASP A 89 3.82 -2.55 -18.32
CA ASP A 89 3.29 -1.59 -19.29
C ASP A 89 3.09 -0.21 -18.64
N LYS A 90 3.26 0.86 -19.43
CA LYS A 90 3.17 2.24 -18.94
C LYS A 90 1.79 2.59 -18.41
N ASN A 91 0.71 2.11 -19.05
CA ASN A 91 -0.66 2.41 -18.62
C ASN A 91 -0.94 1.70 -17.30
N LEU A 92 -0.66 0.39 -17.22
CA LEU A 92 -0.82 -0.38 -15.98
C LEU A 92 0.02 0.19 -14.84
N SER A 93 1.26 0.61 -15.13
CA SER A 93 2.16 1.22 -14.15
C SER A 93 1.58 2.53 -13.61
N GLU A 94 1.03 3.39 -14.46
CA GLU A 94 0.48 4.66 -14.01
C GLU A 94 -0.83 4.48 -13.23
N GLU A 95 -1.66 3.52 -13.60
CA GLU A 95 -2.83 3.14 -12.80
C GLU A 95 -2.44 2.68 -11.40
N LEU A 96 -1.50 1.73 -11.28
CA LEU A 96 -1.01 1.24 -9.99
C LEU A 96 -0.39 2.37 -9.15
N ARG A 97 0.37 3.27 -9.78
CA ARG A 97 0.96 4.43 -9.09
C ARG A 97 -0.10 5.41 -8.61
N ASN A 98 -1.17 5.63 -9.37
CA ASN A 98 -2.24 6.53 -8.98
C ASN A 98 -3.00 5.98 -7.77
N ASP A 99 -3.33 4.69 -7.78
CA ASP A 99 -3.94 4.01 -6.64
C ASP A 99 -3.03 4.09 -5.40
N ALA A 100 -1.74 3.77 -5.56
CA ALA A 100 -0.77 3.81 -4.46
C ALA A 100 -0.51 5.24 -3.93
N ARG A 101 -0.49 6.27 -4.79
CA ARG A 101 -0.38 7.68 -4.37
C ARG A 101 -1.62 8.15 -3.62
N GLU A 102 -2.80 7.70 -4.04
CA GLU A 102 -4.03 7.98 -3.31
C GLU A 102 -3.97 7.38 -1.90
N LEU A 103 -3.61 6.10 -1.78
CA LEU A 103 -3.40 5.43 -0.50
C LEU A 103 -2.36 6.17 0.36
N LEU A 104 -1.24 6.59 -0.23
CA LEU A 104 -0.19 7.31 0.48
C LEU A 104 -0.69 8.62 1.11
N ARG A 105 -1.53 9.37 0.39
CA ARG A 105 -2.14 10.62 0.89
C ARG A 105 -3.11 10.34 2.03
N ILE A 106 -3.98 9.34 1.88
CA ILE A 106 -4.96 8.97 2.90
C ILE A 106 -4.25 8.48 4.18
N ILE A 107 -3.32 7.53 4.05
CA ILE A 107 -2.56 6.97 5.16
C ILE A 107 -1.75 8.08 5.86
N GLY A 108 -1.08 8.96 5.10
CA GLY A 108 -0.33 10.09 5.64
C GLY A 108 -1.22 11.04 6.46
N SER A 109 -2.42 11.35 5.98
CA SER A 109 -3.39 12.18 6.71
C SER A 109 -3.85 11.51 8.02
N ILE A 110 -4.09 10.20 8.00
CA ILE A 110 -4.43 9.41 9.19
C ILE A 110 -3.28 9.46 10.20
N GLN A 111 -2.03 9.24 9.77
CA GLN A 111 -0.86 9.30 10.65
C GLN A 111 -0.72 10.66 11.36
N LEU A 112 -0.86 11.75 10.61
CA LEU A 112 -0.74 13.11 11.17
C LEU A 112 -1.82 13.37 12.23
N THR A 113 -3.06 12.99 11.93
CA THR A 113 -4.19 13.12 12.85
C THR A 113 -3.96 12.31 14.14
N MET A 114 -3.51 11.05 14.00
CA MET A 114 -3.27 10.17 15.15
C MET A 114 -2.10 10.64 16.02
N LYS A 115 -1.00 11.11 15.41
CA LYS A 115 0.13 11.68 16.16
C LYS A 115 -0.30 12.90 17.00
N LYS A 116 -1.12 13.79 16.42
CA LYS A 116 -1.66 14.95 17.13
C LYS A 116 -2.54 14.52 18.31
N LYS A 117 -3.44 13.57 18.09
CA LYS A 117 -4.34 13.03 19.13
C LYS A 117 -3.57 12.40 20.29
N ILE A 118 -2.54 11.59 20.02
CA ILE A 118 -1.74 10.94 21.06
C ILE A 118 -0.99 11.99 21.89
N LYS A 119 -0.40 13.01 21.25
CA LYS A 119 0.33 14.08 21.95
C LYS A 119 -0.56 14.91 22.87
N GLN A 120 -1.84 15.11 22.52
CA GLN A 120 -2.80 15.84 23.37
C GLN A 120 -3.26 15.04 24.59
N ASN A 121 -3.12 13.72 24.56
CA ASN A 121 -3.53 12.80 25.62
C ASN A 121 -2.33 12.28 26.45
N SER A 122 -1.13 12.80 26.21
CA SER A 122 0.11 12.48 26.94
C SER A 122 0.43 13.61 27.90
#